data_AF-A0A9C8K9F9-F1
#
_entry.id   AF-A0A9C8K9F9-F1
#
_cell.length_a   1.000
_cell.length_b   1.000
_cell.length_c   1.000
_cell.angle_alpha   90.00
_cell.angle_beta   90.00
_cell.angle_gamma   90.00
#
_symmetry.space_group_name_H-M   'P 1'
#
loop_
_entity.id
_entity.type
_entity.pdbx_description
1 polymer ?
#
loop_
_entity_poly.entity_id
_entity_poly.type
_entity_poly.pdbx_seq_one_letter_code
_entity_poly.pdbx_strand_id
1 'polypeptide(L)'
;MRKITLLSFFLLFASLAFSQTPCSPLSPLDCSEVVVSLPVDFGFDAGIPNTIQDKNSLGTGFTAVLEHSESRRPGDLPISDETLNGYEPSLLTLNAGSLEIVSQGGIAYLDPPISSNNNNQVNTLGVGINALEGAIVIQTKLLNIVTGGSAAQAGIWFGFDEDNFVKLDVNDSNIELRVEIDGASVNGVPGQIQQNLGASGQDLRLEMVVDPNTLTVEAFYSIGLGARTLLGNLPIPSSYFEGRDISASTEEDNVSFAGIYATHRNGAQFTARFDEFKVENLAVAPNQAPVVENQTFTVSEDIAVGSSVGVVAATDTDSSDLIYTITAGNIGSEFSIDAATGEITTNLNLDFNSTQQYTLAVEVSDGELVDSADIVIDVTEILETSSFEAHINFQDRVTVPPSGYLADYGKAFGTNSLTLGSTTYNYGWKRLS
;
A
#
# COMPACT_ATOMS: atom_id res chain seq x y z
N MET A 1 -57.89 -14.04 61.90
CA MET A 1 -56.89 -13.38 61.04
C MET A 1 -55.52 -14.01 61.30
N ARG A 2 -55.06 -14.92 60.45
CA ARG A 2 -53.71 -15.49 60.51
C ARG A 2 -52.81 -14.63 59.62
N LYS A 3 -51.78 -14.00 60.23
CA LYS A 3 -50.75 -13.25 59.50
C LYS A 3 -49.91 -14.22 58.67
N ILE A 4 -49.85 -13.97 57.36
CA ILE A 4 -48.89 -14.60 56.44
C ILE A 4 -47.72 -13.62 56.35
N THR A 5 -46.55 -14.02 56.83
CA THR A 5 -45.31 -13.26 56.70
C THR A 5 -44.62 -13.74 55.43
N LEU A 6 -44.47 -12.88 54.43
CA LEU A 6 -43.67 -13.14 53.23
C LEU A 6 -42.19 -13.13 53.63
N LEU A 7 -41.48 -14.24 53.38
CA LEU A 7 -40.04 -14.35 53.57
C LEU A 7 -39.36 -13.97 52.24
N SER A 8 -38.79 -12.76 52.15
CA SER A 8 -37.96 -12.38 51.01
C SER A 8 -36.66 -13.18 51.02
N PHE A 9 -36.44 -13.97 49.97
CA PHE A 9 -35.20 -14.69 49.74
C PHE A 9 -34.22 -13.74 49.04
N PHE A 10 -33.19 -13.28 49.78
CA PHE A 10 -32.09 -12.51 49.21
C PHE A 10 -31.11 -13.52 48.59
N LEU A 11 -31.06 -13.63 47.26
CA LEU A 11 -29.99 -14.38 46.59
C LEU A 11 -28.70 -13.57 46.71
N LEU A 12 -27.78 -14.05 47.54
CA LEU A 12 -26.42 -13.56 47.60
C LEU A 12 -25.66 -14.14 46.39
N PHE A 13 -25.44 -13.35 45.34
CA PHE A 13 -24.48 -13.69 44.30
C PHE A 13 -23.08 -13.55 44.91
N ALA A 14 -22.48 -14.67 45.31
CA ALA A 14 -21.05 -14.72 45.59
C ALA A 14 -20.33 -14.69 44.23
N SER A 15 -19.71 -13.57 43.86
CA SER A 15 -18.74 -13.54 42.78
C SER A 15 -17.55 -14.38 43.20
N LEU A 16 -17.36 -15.53 42.55
CA LEU A 16 -16.09 -16.25 42.60
C LEU A 16 -15.06 -15.35 41.91
N ALA A 17 -14.27 -14.61 42.69
CA ALA A 17 -13.05 -14.01 42.18
C ALA A 17 -12.06 -15.15 41.94
N PHE A 18 -11.92 -15.56 40.68
CA PHE A 18 -10.75 -16.32 40.29
C PHE A 18 -9.53 -15.43 40.54
N SER A 19 -8.49 -15.99 41.16
CA SER A 19 -7.21 -15.31 41.28
C SER A 19 -6.64 -15.19 39.86
N GLN A 20 -6.68 -14.00 39.28
CA GLN A 20 -5.91 -13.70 38.08
C GLN A 20 -4.43 -14.02 38.37
N THR A 21 -3.74 -14.61 37.40
CA THR A 21 -2.30 -14.86 37.48
C THR A 21 -1.63 -13.79 36.63
N PRO A 22 -1.03 -12.77 37.25
CA PRO A 22 -0.42 -11.67 36.52
C PRO A 22 0.59 -12.18 35.50
N CYS A 23 0.64 -11.54 34.34
CA CYS A 23 1.62 -11.77 33.30
C CYS A 23 2.97 -11.16 33.73
N SER A 24 3.59 -11.71 34.76
CA SER A 24 4.85 -11.21 35.31
C SER A 24 6.02 -11.58 34.37
N PRO A 25 6.96 -10.65 34.10
CA PRO A 25 7.11 -9.31 34.68
C PRO A 25 6.46 -8.14 33.93
N LEU A 26 5.58 -8.42 32.97
CA LEU A 26 5.04 -7.46 32.00
C LEU A 26 3.79 -6.70 32.44
N SER A 27 2.87 -7.39 33.11
CA SER A 27 1.53 -6.86 33.34
C SER A 27 0.91 -7.35 34.65
N PRO A 28 0.19 -6.49 35.38
CA PRO A 28 -0.70 -6.92 36.44
C PRO A 28 -1.93 -7.68 35.93
N LEU A 29 -2.18 -7.67 34.61
CA LEU A 29 -3.27 -8.39 33.94
C LEU A 29 -2.88 -9.85 33.65
N ASP A 30 -3.85 -10.70 33.32
CA ASP A 30 -3.55 -12.05 32.79
C ASP A 30 -2.84 -11.95 31.42
N CYS A 31 -1.98 -12.91 31.04
CA CYS A 31 -1.26 -12.83 29.74
C CYS A 31 -2.21 -12.79 28.53
N SER A 32 -3.36 -13.48 28.63
CA SER A 32 -4.42 -13.39 27.62
C SER A 32 -5.08 -12.02 27.48
N GLU A 33 -4.88 -11.10 28.44
CA GLU A 33 -5.35 -9.70 28.39
C GLU A 33 -4.26 -8.72 27.91
N VAL A 34 -3.02 -9.20 27.70
CA VAL A 34 -1.92 -8.36 27.19
C VAL A 34 -2.10 -8.06 25.71
N VAL A 35 -2.57 -9.03 24.92
CA VAL A 35 -2.79 -8.90 23.48
C VAL A 35 -4.10 -8.17 23.20
N VAL A 36 -4.05 -7.18 22.32
CA VAL A 36 -5.21 -6.37 21.92
C VAL A 36 -5.54 -6.56 20.44
N SER A 37 -6.79 -6.29 20.07
CA SER A 37 -7.18 -6.19 18.65
C SER A 37 -6.94 -4.78 18.12
N LEU A 38 -6.46 -4.68 16.89
CA LEU A 38 -6.37 -3.40 16.17
C LEU A 38 -7.74 -3.02 15.56
N PRO A 39 -8.10 -1.72 15.50
CA PRO A 39 -7.29 -0.56 15.89
C PRO A 39 -7.32 -0.26 17.39
N VAL A 40 -6.20 0.27 17.87
CA VAL A 40 -6.04 0.91 19.18
C VAL A 40 -6.06 2.42 18.98
N ASP A 41 -6.86 3.15 19.77
CA ASP A 41 -6.93 4.61 19.77
C ASP A 41 -7.19 5.13 21.18
N PHE A 42 -6.13 5.68 21.80
CA PHE A 42 -6.18 6.25 23.14
C PHE A 42 -6.08 7.77 23.04
N GLY A 43 -7.17 8.48 23.34
CA GLY A 43 -7.18 9.95 23.50
C GLY A 43 -6.95 10.44 24.94
N PHE A 44 -6.79 9.50 25.90
CA PHE A 44 -6.51 9.80 27.31
C PHE A 44 -7.52 10.73 28.03
N ASP A 45 -8.75 10.85 27.51
CA ASP A 45 -9.82 11.68 28.09
C ASP A 45 -10.35 11.12 29.43
N ALA A 46 -10.30 9.79 29.59
CA ALA A 46 -10.78 9.08 30.77
C ALA A 46 -10.01 7.77 30.97
N GLY A 47 -10.05 7.23 32.19
CA GLY A 47 -9.40 5.96 32.49
C GLY A 47 -10.05 4.79 31.76
N ILE A 48 -9.23 3.92 31.19
CA ILE A 48 -9.66 2.71 30.47
C ILE A 48 -9.62 1.52 31.45
N PRO A 49 -10.74 0.86 31.78
CA PRO A 49 -10.73 -0.30 32.70
C PRO A 49 -9.81 -1.43 32.21
N ASN A 50 -9.31 -2.25 33.14
CA ASN A 50 -8.46 -3.42 32.85
C ASN A 50 -7.19 -3.07 32.05
N THR A 51 -6.53 -1.97 32.39
CA THR A 51 -5.26 -1.55 31.80
C THR A 51 -4.28 -1.11 32.89
N ILE A 52 -3.01 -0.94 32.55
CA ILE A 52 -1.95 -0.42 33.44
C ILE A 52 -2.43 0.88 34.07
N GLN A 53 -2.30 1.00 35.39
CA GLN A 53 -2.87 2.12 36.14
C GLN A 53 -1.88 3.27 36.29
N ASP A 54 -2.40 4.49 36.42
CA ASP A 54 -1.65 5.65 36.84
C ASP A 54 -1.57 5.75 38.37
N LYS A 55 -0.93 6.80 38.89
CA LYS A 55 -0.83 7.06 40.34
C LYS A 55 -2.18 7.22 41.07
N ASN A 56 -3.26 7.46 40.34
CA ASN A 56 -4.61 7.65 40.86
C ASN A 56 -5.50 6.42 40.63
N SER A 57 -4.91 5.28 40.25
CA SER A 57 -5.62 4.05 39.90
C SER A 57 -6.55 4.18 38.68
N LEU A 58 -6.29 5.15 37.79
CA LEU A 58 -6.97 5.27 36.50
C LEU A 58 -6.19 4.48 35.45
N GLY A 59 -6.86 3.63 34.69
CA GLY A 59 -6.21 2.85 33.63
C GLY A 59 -5.76 3.72 32.46
N THR A 60 -4.54 3.51 32.00
CA THR A 60 -3.84 4.30 30.98
C THR A 60 -4.18 3.91 29.55
N GLY A 61 -4.82 2.75 29.33
CA GLY A 61 -5.02 2.17 28.01
C GLY A 61 -4.02 1.07 27.66
N PHE A 62 -2.77 1.19 28.11
CA PHE A 62 -1.72 0.21 27.84
C PHE A 62 -1.91 -1.06 28.66
N THR A 63 -1.55 -2.22 28.11
CA THR A 63 -1.74 -3.53 28.75
C THR A 63 -0.44 -4.13 29.27
N ALA A 64 0.71 -3.58 28.90
CA ALA A 64 2.02 -4.04 29.34
C ALA A 64 2.97 -2.87 29.67
N VAL A 65 3.97 -3.18 30.49
CA VAL A 65 5.15 -2.36 30.74
C VAL A 65 6.37 -3.25 30.53
N LEU A 66 7.32 -2.85 29.70
CA LEU A 66 8.53 -3.65 29.51
C LEU A 66 9.33 -3.76 30.81
N GLU A 67 9.79 -4.96 31.07
CA GLU A 67 10.62 -5.32 32.21
C GLU A 67 12.05 -4.79 32.08
N HIS A 68 12.85 -5.07 33.12
CA HIS A 68 14.28 -4.83 33.11
C HIS A 68 15.02 -6.14 33.38
N SER A 69 15.94 -6.50 32.49
CA SER A 69 16.94 -7.54 32.73
C SER A 69 17.97 -7.16 33.80
N GLU A 70 18.18 -5.86 34.04
CA GLU A 70 19.21 -5.32 34.94
C GLU A 70 18.64 -4.62 36.18
N SER A 71 19.47 -4.52 37.24
CA SER A 71 19.09 -3.84 38.49
C SER A 71 18.93 -2.33 38.29
N ARG A 72 17.98 -1.67 38.99
CA ARG A 72 17.79 -0.20 38.95
C ARG A 72 19.05 0.60 39.28
N ARG A 73 19.19 1.81 38.72
CA ARG A 73 20.33 2.70 38.97
C ARG A 73 20.27 3.29 40.38
N PRO A 74 21.43 3.61 40.99
CA PRO A 74 21.45 4.43 42.19
C PRO A 74 20.80 5.81 41.92
N GLY A 75 19.70 6.10 42.61
CA GLY A 75 18.96 7.37 42.46
C GLY A 75 17.58 7.21 41.82
N ASP A 76 17.30 6.07 41.19
CA ASP A 76 15.94 5.73 40.75
C ASP A 76 15.01 5.54 41.95
N LEU A 77 13.71 5.66 41.71
CA LEU A 77 12.71 5.32 42.70
C LEU A 77 12.82 3.83 43.12
N PRO A 78 12.49 3.50 44.38
CA PRO A 78 12.31 2.11 44.78
C PRO A 78 11.32 1.38 43.88
N ILE A 79 11.53 0.08 43.67
CA ILE A 79 10.60 -0.76 42.90
C ILE A 79 9.27 -0.84 43.68
N SER A 80 8.18 -0.39 43.07
CA SER A 80 6.84 -0.44 43.65
C SER A 80 6.30 -1.87 43.77
N ASP A 81 6.59 -2.71 42.78
CA ASP A 81 6.20 -4.12 42.73
C ASP A 81 7.35 -4.95 42.10
N GLU A 82 7.94 -5.87 42.88
CA GLU A 82 9.05 -6.71 42.41
C GLU A 82 8.64 -7.67 41.28
N THR A 83 7.35 -7.96 41.16
CA THR A 83 6.81 -8.81 40.08
C THR A 83 6.56 -8.03 38.79
N LEU A 84 6.70 -6.70 38.81
CA LEU A 84 6.53 -5.78 37.68
C LEU A 84 7.63 -4.73 37.74
N ASN A 85 8.88 -5.16 37.62
CA ASN A 85 10.06 -4.32 37.89
C ASN A 85 10.19 -3.10 36.95
N GLY A 86 9.53 -3.16 35.78
CA GLY A 86 9.37 -2.10 34.77
C GLY A 86 8.46 -0.95 35.18
N TYR A 87 7.59 -1.16 36.17
CA TYR A 87 6.39 -0.37 36.37
C TYR A 87 6.45 0.49 37.63
N GLU A 88 6.23 1.79 37.46
CA GLU A 88 6.16 2.78 38.52
C GLU A 88 4.94 3.69 38.34
N PRO A 89 3.77 3.35 38.92
CA PRO A 89 2.54 4.12 38.73
C PRO A 89 2.67 5.56 39.22
N SER A 90 3.53 5.82 40.21
CA SER A 90 3.77 7.17 40.77
C SER A 90 4.29 8.18 39.73
N LEU A 91 4.85 7.70 38.62
CA LEU A 91 5.39 8.50 37.51
C LEU A 91 4.43 8.64 36.33
N LEU A 92 3.26 8.00 36.42
CA LEU A 92 2.21 8.06 35.42
C LEU A 92 1.07 8.93 35.94
N THR A 93 0.56 9.82 35.09
CA THR A 93 -0.61 10.62 35.43
C THR A 93 -1.52 10.77 34.22
N LEU A 94 -2.75 10.30 34.35
CA LEU A 94 -3.79 10.59 33.37
C LEU A 94 -4.43 11.94 33.69
N ASN A 95 -4.30 12.89 32.78
CA ASN A 95 -4.80 14.26 32.91
C ASN A 95 -5.74 14.58 31.74
N ALA A 96 -7.00 14.12 31.85
CA ALA A 96 -8.16 14.45 31.00
C ALA A 96 -7.82 15.05 29.63
N GLY A 97 -7.30 14.19 28.73
CA GLY A 97 -6.81 14.54 27.40
C GLY A 97 -5.30 14.38 27.22
N SER A 98 -4.58 13.88 28.22
CA SER A 98 -3.18 13.48 28.06
C SER A 98 -2.72 12.45 29.08
N LEU A 99 -1.78 11.60 28.69
CA LEU A 99 -1.01 10.76 29.59
C LEU A 99 0.38 11.38 29.79
N GLU A 100 0.73 11.62 31.04
CA GLU A 100 2.03 12.17 31.42
C GLU A 100 2.95 11.07 31.94
N ILE A 101 4.16 10.99 31.39
CA ILE A 101 5.23 10.11 31.86
C ILE A 101 6.35 10.98 32.40
N VAL A 102 6.62 10.88 33.69
CA VAL A 102 7.79 11.48 34.32
C VAL A 102 8.98 10.55 34.10
N SER A 103 9.96 11.00 33.31
CA SER A 103 11.13 10.20 32.93
C SER A 103 11.95 9.73 34.13
N GLN A 104 12.56 8.56 34.01
CA GLN A 104 13.55 8.03 34.98
C GLN A 104 14.89 7.74 34.32
N GLY A 105 15.86 7.47 35.19
CA GLY A 105 17.20 7.04 34.83
C GLY A 105 17.17 5.79 33.94
N GLY A 106 17.50 5.96 32.67
CA GLY A 106 17.51 4.88 31.68
C GLY A 106 17.88 5.45 30.33
N ILE A 107 18.55 4.66 29.50
CA ILE A 107 18.59 4.88 28.06
C ILE A 107 19.10 3.60 27.43
N ALA A 108 18.48 3.20 26.34
CA ALA A 108 18.97 2.13 25.50
C ALA A 108 20.26 2.57 24.81
N TYR A 109 21.38 2.07 25.33
CA TYR A 109 22.71 2.34 24.81
C TYR A 109 23.67 1.23 25.24
N LEU A 110 23.96 0.34 24.28
CA LEU A 110 25.10 -0.58 24.26
C LEU A 110 25.17 -1.55 25.46
N ASP A 111 24.78 -2.81 25.21
CA ASP A 111 24.94 -3.96 26.11
C ASP A 111 26.36 -4.04 26.75
N PRO A 112 26.48 -4.32 28.07
CA PRO A 112 27.74 -4.70 28.70
C PRO A 112 28.53 -5.79 27.92
N PRO A 113 29.87 -5.76 27.99
CA PRO A 113 30.66 -5.26 29.11
C PRO A 113 31.18 -3.82 28.96
N ILE A 114 30.73 -3.06 27.96
CA ILE A 114 31.33 -1.77 27.61
C ILE A 114 30.63 -0.59 28.31
N SER A 115 29.33 -0.69 28.63
CA SER A 115 28.56 0.35 29.33
C SER A 115 28.25 -0.06 30.77
N SER A 116 28.65 0.77 31.75
CA SER A 116 28.24 0.61 33.16
C SER A 116 26.86 1.21 33.45
N ASN A 117 26.12 1.62 32.42
CA ASN A 117 24.84 2.29 32.51
C ASN A 117 23.78 1.37 31.88
N ASN A 118 23.04 0.68 32.75
CA ASN A 118 21.96 -0.26 32.43
C ASN A 118 20.76 0.39 31.70
N ASN A 119 20.05 -0.40 30.90
CA ASN A 119 18.93 0.02 30.06
C ASN A 119 17.57 -0.17 30.76
N ASN A 120 17.39 0.41 31.95
CA ASN A 120 16.21 0.13 32.78
C ASN A 120 15.03 1.06 32.46
N GLN A 121 14.66 1.24 31.19
CA GLN A 121 13.66 2.25 30.79
C GLN A 121 12.29 2.09 31.49
N VAL A 122 12.14 2.71 32.67
CA VAL A 122 10.95 2.59 33.53
C VAL A 122 9.75 3.17 32.81
N ASN A 123 8.61 2.47 32.91
CA ASN A 123 7.36 2.81 32.25
C ASN A 123 7.48 2.94 30.72
N THR A 124 8.20 2.01 30.10
CA THR A 124 8.06 1.75 28.67
C THR A 124 6.74 1.02 28.46
N LEU A 125 5.67 1.78 28.23
CA LEU A 125 4.31 1.27 28.13
C LEU A 125 4.07 0.68 26.76
N GLY A 126 3.26 -0.38 26.66
CA GLY A 126 2.93 -1.02 25.39
C GLY A 126 1.57 -1.71 25.39
N VAL A 127 1.08 -1.99 24.19
CA VAL A 127 0.01 -2.95 23.92
C VAL A 127 0.60 -4.15 23.19
N GLY A 128 0.19 -5.36 23.55
CA GLY A 128 0.61 -6.58 22.88
C GLY A 128 -0.12 -6.77 21.55
N ILE A 129 0.59 -7.16 20.52
CA ILE A 129 0.09 -7.41 19.17
C ILE A 129 0.69 -8.74 18.70
N ASN A 130 -0.16 -9.67 18.30
CA ASN A 130 0.23 -10.96 17.70
C ASN A 130 -0.13 -10.99 16.21
N ALA A 131 0.45 -11.95 15.48
CA ALA A 131 0.04 -12.29 14.11
C ALA A 131 -0.03 -11.09 13.14
N LEU A 132 1.03 -10.28 13.07
CA LEU A 132 1.13 -9.19 12.11
C LEU A 132 1.29 -9.72 10.68
N GLU A 133 0.18 -9.84 9.96
CA GLU A 133 0.14 -10.29 8.54
C GLU A 133 0.38 -9.15 7.53
N GLY A 134 0.28 -7.90 7.97
CA GLY A 134 0.44 -6.72 7.12
C GLY A 134 1.06 -5.55 7.86
N ALA A 135 1.38 -4.49 7.13
CA ALA A 135 1.96 -3.29 7.71
C ALA A 135 0.99 -2.63 8.70
N ILE A 136 1.53 -2.08 9.79
CA ILE A 136 0.77 -1.30 10.77
C ILE A 136 1.35 0.10 10.92
N VAL A 137 0.51 1.04 11.31
CA VAL A 137 0.86 2.42 11.64
C VAL A 137 0.76 2.61 13.14
N ILE A 138 1.87 3.04 13.76
CA ILE A 138 1.96 3.39 15.18
C ILE A 138 2.15 4.89 15.27
N GLN A 139 1.30 5.58 16.01
CA GLN A 139 1.33 7.04 16.09
C GLN A 139 1.09 7.58 17.49
N THR A 140 1.67 8.74 17.76
CA THR A 140 1.38 9.52 18.96
C THR A 140 1.44 11.02 18.67
N LYS A 141 0.88 11.82 19.56
CA LYS A 141 1.11 13.26 19.60
C LYS A 141 1.70 13.67 20.94
N LEU A 142 2.88 14.30 20.89
CA LEU A 142 3.56 14.91 22.02
C LEU A 142 3.17 16.39 22.13
N LEU A 143 2.90 16.86 23.34
CA LEU A 143 2.53 18.26 23.62
C LEU A 143 3.71 19.04 24.22
N ASN A 144 4.11 20.13 23.57
CA ASN A 144 5.17 21.05 24.03
C ASN A 144 6.40 20.31 24.60
N ILE A 145 6.94 19.35 23.86
CA ILE A 145 7.94 18.41 24.39
C ILE A 145 9.29 19.12 24.61
N VAL A 146 9.84 18.98 25.81
CA VAL A 146 11.17 19.48 26.16
C VAL A 146 11.90 18.40 26.96
N THR A 147 12.82 17.66 26.31
CA THR A 147 13.58 16.60 27.00
C THR A 147 14.81 17.12 27.74
N GLY A 148 15.32 18.31 27.37
CA GLY A 148 16.45 18.97 28.05
C GLY A 148 17.84 18.49 27.61
N GLY A 149 17.93 17.62 26.60
CA GLY A 149 19.19 17.10 26.06
C GLY A 149 19.94 16.14 26.99
N SER A 150 21.23 15.91 26.71
CA SER A 150 22.09 15.03 27.52
C SER A 150 21.54 13.59 27.67
N ALA A 151 21.21 12.96 26.54
CA ALA A 151 20.66 11.59 26.49
C ALA A 151 19.29 11.47 27.19
N ALA A 152 18.37 12.36 26.84
CA ALA A 152 16.97 12.36 27.27
C ALA A 152 16.04 12.34 26.05
N GLN A 153 15.04 11.46 26.05
CA GLN A 153 14.20 11.18 24.90
C GLN A 153 12.79 10.72 25.29
N ALA A 154 11.83 10.98 24.41
CA ALA A 154 10.46 10.47 24.54
C ALA A 154 9.84 10.27 23.16
N GLY A 155 9.00 9.25 23.01
CA GLY A 155 8.40 8.93 21.73
C GLY A 155 7.63 7.62 21.73
N ILE A 156 7.57 7.00 20.55
CA ILE A 156 6.96 5.70 20.32
C ILE A 156 8.01 4.63 20.07
N TRP A 157 7.63 3.37 20.30
CA TRP A 157 8.49 2.22 20.07
C TRP A 157 7.69 1.03 19.54
N PHE A 158 8.39 0.12 18.87
CA PHE A 158 7.92 -1.20 18.42
C PHE A 158 9.02 -2.24 18.64
N GLY A 159 8.69 -3.40 19.18
CA GLY A 159 9.68 -4.45 19.47
C GLY A 159 9.10 -5.51 20.40
N PHE A 160 9.92 -6.43 20.90
CA PHE A 160 9.44 -7.44 21.84
C PHE A 160 10.08 -7.36 23.23
N ASP A 161 11.22 -6.69 23.40
CA ASP A 161 11.86 -6.49 24.70
C ASP A 161 12.70 -5.20 24.72
N GLU A 162 13.37 -4.93 25.84
CA GLU A 162 14.19 -3.73 26.04
C GLU A 162 15.50 -3.72 25.24
N ASP A 163 15.87 -4.82 24.62
CA ASP A 163 17.10 -5.02 23.84
C ASP A 163 16.81 -5.18 22.33
N ASN A 164 15.54 -5.35 21.96
CA ASN A 164 15.07 -5.62 20.60
C ASN A 164 13.87 -4.74 20.29
N PHE A 165 14.16 -3.51 19.91
CA PHE A 165 13.13 -2.54 19.54
C PHE A 165 13.63 -1.51 18.52
N VAL A 166 12.68 -0.92 17.81
CA VAL A 166 12.84 0.33 17.08
C VAL A 166 12.07 1.42 17.81
N LYS A 167 12.64 2.62 17.85
CA LYS A 167 12.01 3.81 18.41
C LYS A 167 12.01 4.96 17.43
N LEU A 168 10.95 5.76 17.51
CA LEU A 168 10.87 7.08 16.90
C LEU A 168 10.63 8.08 18.02
N ASP A 169 11.60 8.96 18.25
CA ASP A 169 11.63 9.82 19.42
C ASP A 169 12.09 11.25 19.15
N VAL A 170 11.80 12.11 20.12
CA VAL A 170 12.38 13.45 20.22
C VAL A 170 13.51 13.39 21.23
N ASN A 171 14.71 13.82 20.81
CA ASN A 171 15.84 14.04 21.70
C ASN A 171 16.38 15.48 21.53
N ASP A 172 16.21 16.31 22.56
CA ASP A 172 16.46 17.75 22.48
C ASP A 172 15.71 18.41 21.30
N SER A 173 16.42 18.94 20.31
CA SER A 173 15.82 19.51 19.09
C SER A 173 15.78 18.53 17.91
N ASN A 174 16.19 17.28 18.11
CA ASN A 174 16.20 16.26 17.07
C ASN A 174 14.94 15.41 17.10
N ILE A 175 14.62 14.84 15.93
CA ILE A 175 13.79 13.65 15.80
C ILE A 175 14.71 12.51 15.35
N GLU A 176 14.63 11.38 16.03
CA GLU A 176 15.47 10.20 15.82
C GLU A 176 14.60 8.97 15.56
N LEU A 177 14.91 8.24 14.49
CA LEU A 177 14.54 6.85 14.29
C LEU A 177 15.77 5.99 14.60
N ARG A 178 15.66 5.04 15.53
CA ARG A 178 16.78 4.19 15.95
C ARG A 178 16.32 2.74 16.17
N VAL A 179 17.15 1.81 15.69
CA VAL A 179 16.98 0.36 15.86
C VAL A 179 18.02 -0.15 16.84
N GLU A 180 17.60 -1.02 17.76
CA GLU A 180 18.44 -1.70 18.74
C GLU A 180 18.29 -3.21 18.63
N ILE A 181 19.37 -3.93 18.32
CA ILE A 181 19.35 -5.38 18.12
C ILE A 181 20.25 -5.99 19.17
N ASP A 182 19.72 -6.92 19.97
CA ASP A 182 20.45 -7.56 21.07
C ASP A 182 21.17 -6.53 21.98
N GLY A 183 20.48 -5.45 22.34
CA GLY A 183 21.00 -4.37 23.19
C GLY A 183 22.05 -3.48 22.52
N ALA A 184 22.29 -3.65 21.21
CA ALA A 184 23.26 -2.89 20.44
C ALA A 184 22.59 -1.89 19.50
N SER A 185 22.94 -0.62 19.68
CA SER A 185 22.50 0.51 18.84
C SER A 185 23.67 1.04 18.01
N VAL A 186 23.57 0.98 16.67
CA VAL A 186 24.60 1.50 15.75
C VAL A 186 24.25 2.93 15.31
N ASN A 187 25.24 3.82 15.27
CA ASN A 187 25.04 5.18 14.76
C ASN A 187 25.08 5.25 13.23
N GLY A 188 24.21 6.07 12.66
CA GLY A 188 24.00 6.20 11.23
C GLY A 188 23.29 4.98 10.60
N VAL A 189 23.03 5.06 9.30
CA VAL A 189 22.38 3.99 8.54
C VAL A 189 23.27 2.75 8.52
N PRO A 190 22.75 1.54 8.86
CA PRO A 190 21.33 1.18 8.98
C PRO A 190 20.74 1.20 10.40
N GLY A 191 21.45 1.67 11.43
CA GLY A 191 20.96 1.65 12.81
C GLY A 191 20.21 2.90 13.28
N GLN A 192 20.42 4.04 12.61
CA GLN A 192 19.90 5.33 13.07
C GLN A 192 19.72 6.33 11.92
N ILE A 193 18.62 7.07 11.97
CA ILE A 193 18.40 8.32 11.23
C ILE A 193 18.04 9.39 12.26
N GLN A 194 18.82 10.47 12.33
CA GLN A 194 18.56 11.58 13.24
C GLN A 194 18.71 12.90 12.50
N GLN A 195 17.75 13.81 12.69
CA GLN A 195 17.81 15.17 12.14
C GLN A 195 17.44 16.20 13.19
N ASN A 196 18.18 17.31 13.23
CA ASN A 196 17.81 18.47 14.04
C ASN A 196 16.72 19.26 13.32
N LEU A 197 15.49 19.19 13.83
CA LEU A 197 14.29 19.73 13.20
C LEU A 197 13.59 20.79 14.07
N GLY A 198 14.22 21.20 15.17
CA GLY A 198 13.65 22.17 16.09
C GLY A 198 12.46 21.64 16.89
N ALA A 199 12.49 20.36 17.27
CA ALA A 199 11.39 19.70 17.98
C ALA A 199 11.14 20.24 19.41
N SER A 200 12.18 20.78 20.07
CA SER A 200 12.08 21.25 21.45
C SER A 200 11.07 22.39 21.60
N GLY A 201 10.15 22.25 22.54
CA GLY A 201 9.08 23.20 22.86
C GLY A 201 7.92 23.20 21.86
N GLN A 202 7.83 22.19 20.98
CA GLN A 202 6.77 22.09 19.98
C GLN A 202 5.75 21.00 20.36
N ASP A 203 4.55 21.12 19.81
CA ASP A 203 3.66 19.97 19.65
C ASP A 203 4.15 19.17 18.43
N LEU A 204 4.23 17.85 18.54
CA LEU A 204 4.64 16.98 17.43
C LEU A 204 3.71 15.79 17.29
N ARG A 205 3.47 15.34 16.06
CA ARG A 205 3.05 13.95 15.81
C ARG A 205 4.25 13.15 15.35
N LEU A 206 4.42 11.97 15.93
CA LEU A 206 5.36 10.94 15.49
C LEU A 206 4.55 9.77 14.95
N GLU A 207 4.97 9.24 13.82
CA GLU A 207 4.30 8.13 13.15
C GLU A 207 5.34 7.16 12.60
N MET A 208 5.14 5.88 12.85
CA MET A 208 6.00 4.80 12.42
C MET A 208 5.16 3.78 11.65
N VAL A 209 5.57 3.45 10.43
CA VAL A 209 4.99 2.35 9.64
C VAL A 209 5.95 1.18 9.73
N VAL A 210 5.54 0.07 10.33
CA VAL A 210 6.33 -1.17 10.37
C VAL A 210 5.69 -2.20 9.45
N ASP A 211 6.48 -2.80 8.57
CA ASP A 211 6.00 -3.70 7.52
C ASP A 211 6.68 -5.08 7.61
N PRO A 212 5.93 -6.15 7.93
CA PRO A 212 6.46 -7.50 8.03
C PRO A 212 6.86 -8.10 6.66
N ASN A 213 6.35 -7.56 5.55
CA ASN A 213 6.63 -8.07 4.21
C ASN A 213 7.97 -7.54 3.68
N THR A 214 8.26 -6.27 3.94
CA THR A 214 9.50 -5.63 3.51
C THR A 214 10.59 -5.67 4.57
N LEU A 215 10.25 -6.01 5.82
CA LEU A 215 11.14 -5.96 6.98
C LEU A 215 11.75 -4.56 7.21
N THR A 216 10.92 -3.54 7.04
CA THR A 216 11.32 -2.14 7.21
C THR A 216 10.43 -1.40 8.18
N VAL A 217 11.01 -0.32 8.71
CA VAL A 217 10.32 0.72 9.45
C VAL A 217 10.50 2.05 8.74
N GLU A 218 9.39 2.73 8.43
CA GLU A 218 9.39 4.10 7.91
C GLU A 218 8.92 5.07 9.00
N ALA A 219 9.66 6.16 9.20
CA ALA A 219 9.35 7.18 10.19
C ALA A 219 8.86 8.47 9.54
N PHE A 220 7.77 9.01 10.07
CA PHE A 220 7.18 10.28 9.67
C PHE A 220 6.95 11.16 10.90
N TYR A 221 6.91 12.47 10.66
CA TYR A 221 6.63 13.46 11.70
C TYR A 221 5.84 14.64 11.18
N SER A 222 5.22 15.38 12.09
CA SER A 222 4.76 16.75 11.84
C SER A 222 5.06 17.61 13.07
N ILE A 223 5.41 18.88 12.85
CA ILE A 223 5.72 19.85 13.91
C ILE A 223 4.66 20.94 13.89
N GLY A 224 3.99 21.15 15.03
CA GLY A 224 2.85 22.07 15.16
C GLY A 224 1.73 21.71 14.17
N LEU A 225 1.45 22.64 13.26
CA LEU A 225 0.47 22.47 12.18
C LEU A 225 1.12 22.13 10.82
N GLY A 226 2.40 21.73 10.83
CA GLY A 226 3.14 21.36 9.63
C GLY A 226 2.60 20.10 8.96
N ALA A 227 3.01 19.88 7.71
CA ALA A 227 2.64 18.68 6.97
C ALA A 227 3.34 17.42 7.53
N ARG A 228 2.70 16.27 7.37
CA ARG A 228 3.31 14.95 7.56
C ARG A 228 4.53 14.84 6.62
N THR A 229 5.70 14.62 7.19
CA THR A 229 7.00 14.64 6.50
C THR A 229 7.75 13.34 6.79
N LEU A 230 8.31 12.71 5.76
CA LEU A 230 9.18 11.53 5.90
C LEU A 230 10.51 11.94 6.56
N LEU A 231 10.88 11.24 7.64
CA LEU A 231 12.22 11.31 8.23
C LEU A 231 13.19 10.38 7.50
N GLY A 232 12.73 9.17 7.17
CA GLY A 232 13.47 8.13 6.47
C GLY A 232 12.99 6.73 6.84
N ASN A 233 13.71 5.71 6.39
CA ASN A 233 13.42 4.31 6.70
C ASN A 233 14.67 3.53 7.11
N LEU A 234 14.48 2.48 7.91
CA LEU A 234 15.53 1.57 8.34
C LEU A 234 15.05 0.11 8.17
N PRO A 235 15.96 -0.85 7.95
CA PRO A 235 15.62 -2.27 8.05
C PRO A 235 15.46 -2.68 9.51
N ILE A 236 14.54 -3.61 9.80
CA ILE A 236 14.37 -4.24 11.11
C ILE A 236 14.31 -5.78 10.99
N PRO A 237 14.76 -6.54 12.00
CA PRO A 237 14.76 -8.01 11.94
C PRO A 237 13.36 -8.62 11.85
N SER A 238 13.24 -9.81 11.24
CA SER A 238 11.97 -10.56 11.24
C SER A 238 11.50 -10.92 12.65
N SER A 239 12.43 -11.11 13.58
CA SER A 239 12.13 -11.40 14.99
C SER A 239 11.25 -10.34 15.65
N TYR A 240 11.28 -9.10 15.17
CA TYR A 240 10.41 -8.03 15.70
C TYR A 240 8.93 -8.24 15.37
N PHE A 241 8.63 -9.02 14.33
CA PHE A 241 7.27 -9.40 13.96
C PHE A 241 6.91 -10.81 14.44
N GLU A 242 7.92 -11.67 14.59
CA GLU A 242 7.75 -12.97 15.22
C GLU A 242 7.45 -12.85 16.71
N GLY A 243 7.92 -11.79 17.40
CA GLY A 243 7.63 -11.53 18.80
C GLY A 243 8.31 -12.49 19.78
N ARG A 244 7.89 -12.44 21.05
CA ARG A 244 8.33 -13.35 22.11
C ARG A 244 7.15 -14.04 22.80
N ASP A 245 7.39 -15.24 23.32
CA ASP A 245 6.43 -15.92 24.19
C ASP A 245 6.32 -15.18 25.53
N ILE A 246 5.10 -14.80 25.91
CA ILE A 246 4.82 -14.08 27.16
C ILE A 246 4.12 -14.97 28.20
N SER A 247 3.75 -16.20 27.84
CA SER A 247 2.97 -17.09 28.71
C SER A 247 3.79 -18.31 29.13
N ALA A 248 3.56 -18.80 30.36
CA ALA A 248 4.14 -20.08 30.77
C ALA A 248 3.41 -21.30 30.17
N SER A 249 2.40 -21.09 29.32
CA SER A 249 1.58 -22.12 28.69
C SER A 249 1.85 -22.24 27.19
N THR A 250 1.70 -23.44 26.64
CA THR A 250 2.00 -23.73 25.23
C THR A 250 0.98 -23.19 24.22
N GLU A 251 0.08 -22.28 24.63
CA GLU A 251 -1.04 -21.78 23.82
C GLU A 251 -1.14 -20.25 23.81
N GLU A 252 -0.02 -19.53 23.81
CA GLU A 252 -0.04 -18.11 23.47
C GLU A 252 0.87 -17.80 22.29
N ASP A 253 0.33 -17.03 21.36
CA ASP A 253 1.03 -16.54 20.18
C ASP A 253 2.15 -15.62 20.62
N ASN A 254 3.32 -15.73 19.99
CA ASN A 254 4.40 -14.79 20.25
C ASN A 254 3.92 -13.35 20.02
N VAL A 255 4.30 -12.46 20.94
CA VAL A 255 3.79 -11.10 21.03
C VAL A 255 4.90 -10.10 20.74
N SER A 256 4.59 -9.13 19.90
CA SER A 256 5.32 -7.88 19.76
C SER A 256 4.53 -6.76 20.40
N PHE A 257 5.20 -5.68 20.75
CA PHE A 257 4.61 -4.57 21.48
C PHE A 257 4.79 -3.29 20.70
N ALA A 258 3.78 -2.43 20.77
CA ALA A 258 3.86 -1.05 20.32
C ALA A 258 3.44 -0.12 21.46
N GLY A 259 4.12 1.01 21.61
CA GLY A 259 3.78 1.88 22.73
C GLY A 259 4.55 3.19 22.81
N ILE A 260 4.58 3.76 24.02
CA ILE A 260 5.20 5.05 24.32
C ILE A 260 6.15 4.94 25.50
N TYR A 261 7.11 5.85 25.59
CA TYR A 261 8.09 5.87 26.66
C TYR A 261 8.71 7.26 26.85
N ALA A 262 9.32 7.50 28.01
CA ALA A 262 10.12 8.69 28.28
C ALA A 262 11.27 8.37 29.24
N THR A 263 12.49 8.72 28.87
CA THR A 263 13.68 8.30 29.62
C THR A 263 14.81 9.34 29.58
N HIS A 264 15.68 9.34 30.59
CA HIS A 264 16.86 10.19 30.64
C HIS A 264 18.08 9.47 31.24
N ARG A 265 19.28 9.78 30.77
CA ARG A 265 20.53 9.23 31.35
C ARG A 265 21.34 10.28 32.12
N ASN A 266 21.72 11.36 31.44
CA ASN A 266 22.62 12.37 32.00
C ASN A 266 21.94 13.73 32.20
N GLY A 267 20.73 13.90 31.67
CA GLY A 267 19.91 15.09 31.83
C GLY A 267 19.15 15.11 33.16
N ALA A 268 18.43 16.20 33.39
CA ALA A 268 17.45 16.26 34.47
C ALA A 268 16.18 15.48 34.08
N GLN A 269 15.45 15.03 35.10
CA GLN A 269 14.11 14.50 34.91
C GLN A 269 13.21 15.55 34.22
N PHE A 270 12.48 15.09 33.22
CA PHE A 270 11.45 15.84 32.51
C PHE A 270 10.15 15.03 32.43
N THR A 271 9.07 15.70 32.06
CA THR A 271 7.76 15.09 31.84
C THR A 271 7.41 15.13 30.36
N ALA A 272 7.18 13.97 29.76
CA ALA A 272 6.58 13.87 28.43
C ALA A 272 5.05 13.85 28.57
N ARG A 273 4.36 14.58 27.71
CA ARG A 273 2.89 14.66 27.69
C ARG A 273 2.40 14.14 26.34
N PHE A 274 1.70 13.01 26.36
CA PHE A 274 1.14 12.37 25.18
C PHE A 274 -0.35 12.68 25.11
N ASP A 275 -0.78 13.33 24.03
CA ASP A 275 -2.18 13.69 23.75
C ASP A 275 -2.96 12.47 23.24
N GLU A 276 -2.29 11.59 22.49
CA GLU A 276 -2.89 10.38 21.95
C GLU A 276 -1.85 9.27 21.72
N PHE A 277 -2.32 8.03 21.61
CA PHE A 277 -1.55 6.91 21.07
C PHE A 277 -2.46 6.04 20.21
N LYS A 278 -2.04 5.68 19.00
CA LYS A 278 -2.83 4.80 18.11
C LYS A 278 -1.97 3.76 17.43
N VAL A 279 -2.58 2.59 17.19
CA VAL A 279 -2.04 1.53 16.34
C VAL A 279 -3.14 1.01 15.45
N GLU A 280 -2.91 0.95 14.15
CA GLU A 280 -3.89 0.45 13.18
C GLU A 280 -3.22 -0.26 12.01
N ASN A 281 -3.95 -1.15 11.33
CA ASN A 281 -3.48 -1.71 10.07
C ASN A 281 -3.31 -0.59 9.05
N LEU A 282 -2.18 -0.58 8.35
CA LEU A 282 -1.98 0.34 7.23
C LEU A 282 -3.03 0.03 6.17
N ALA A 283 -3.88 1.02 5.88
CA ALA A 283 -4.89 0.88 4.84
C ALA A 283 -4.20 0.73 3.48
N VAL A 284 -4.23 -0.47 2.91
CA VAL A 284 -3.96 -0.67 1.48
C VAL A 284 -5.12 -0.03 0.73
N ALA A 285 -4.82 0.89 -0.19
CA ALA A 285 -5.86 1.44 -1.05
C ALA A 285 -6.52 0.27 -1.81
N PRO A 286 -7.86 0.22 -1.90
CA PRO A 286 -8.50 -0.84 -2.67
C PRO A 286 -8.04 -0.73 -4.12
N ASN A 287 -7.66 -1.87 -4.71
CA ASN A 287 -7.29 -1.96 -6.12
C ASN A 287 -8.38 -1.34 -7.01
N GLN A 288 -7.99 -0.53 -7.99
CA GLN A 288 -8.88 0.06 -8.97
C GLN A 288 -8.87 -0.81 -10.23
N ALA A 289 -10.01 -0.86 -10.94
CA ALA A 289 -10.04 -1.58 -12.22
C ALA A 289 -9.23 -0.80 -13.26
N PRO A 290 -8.68 -1.51 -14.28
CA PRO A 290 -8.12 -0.84 -15.44
C PRO A 290 -9.13 0.08 -16.09
N VAL A 291 -8.64 1.09 -16.81
CA VAL A 291 -9.46 2.00 -17.61
C VAL A 291 -9.12 1.79 -19.06
N VAL A 292 -10.09 1.34 -19.85
CA VAL A 292 -9.99 1.21 -21.30
C VAL A 292 -11.15 1.94 -21.97
N GLU A 293 -10.82 2.83 -22.89
CA GLU A 293 -11.82 3.59 -23.64
C GLU A 293 -12.05 2.99 -25.02
N ASN A 294 -13.23 3.23 -25.59
CA ASN A 294 -13.55 2.85 -26.96
C ASN A 294 -12.55 3.48 -27.93
N GLN A 295 -12.03 2.68 -28.85
CA GLN A 295 -11.00 3.09 -29.81
C GLN A 295 -11.40 2.70 -31.24
N THR A 296 -10.81 3.39 -32.21
CA THR A 296 -11.05 3.10 -33.63
C THR A 296 -9.72 2.99 -34.36
N PHE A 297 -9.56 1.91 -35.11
CA PHE A 297 -8.45 1.67 -36.03
C PHE A 297 -8.97 1.54 -37.46
N THR A 298 -8.08 1.78 -38.42
CA THR A 298 -8.36 1.62 -39.85
C THR A 298 -7.36 0.67 -40.45
N VAL A 299 -7.82 -0.26 -41.29
CA VAL A 299 -6.97 -1.26 -41.93
C VAL A 299 -7.35 -1.44 -43.39
N SER A 300 -6.37 -1.61 -44.26
CA SER A 300 -6.62 -1.89 -45.68
C SER A 300 -7.11 -3.31 -45.90
N GLU A 301 -8.04 -3.52 -46.83
CA GLU A 301 -8.48 -4.89 -47.17
C GLU A 301 -7.36 -5.77 -47.73
N ASP A 302 -6.37 -5.17 -48.40
CA ASP A 302 -5.22 -5.86 -49.01
C ASP A 302 -4.04 -6.08 -48.04
N ILE A 303 -4.22 -5.76 -46.75
CA ILE A 303 -3.16 -5.92 -45.77
C ILE A 303 -2.76 -7.40 -45.64
N ALA A 304 -1.46 -7.67 -45.53
CA ALA A 304 -0.98 -9.03 -45.36
C ALA A 304 -1.45 -9.62 -44.02
N VAL A 305 -1.78 -10.91 -44.00
CA VAL A 305 -2.05 -11.66 -42.76
C VAL A 305 -0.85 -11.57 -41.82
N GLY A 306 -1.12 -11.35 -40.53
CA GLY A 306 -0.14 -11.16 -39.47
C GLY A 306 0.34 -9.72 -39.32
N SER A 307 -0.27 -8.77 -40.02
CA SER A 307 0.10 -7.35 -39.92
C SER A 307 -0.58 -6.67 -38.74
N SER A 308 0.13 -5.72 -38.13
CA SER A 308 -0.38 -4.87 -37.05
C SER A 308 -1.51 -3.96 -37.54
N VAL A 309 -2.62 -3.93 -36.81
CA VAL A 309 -3.79 -3.06 -37.03
C VAL A 309 -3.74 -1.86 -36.09
N GLY A 310 -3.34 -2.07 -34.84
CA GLY A 310 -3.29 -1.05 -33.80
C GLY A 310 -2.98 -1.67 -32.43
N VAL A 311 -2.74 -0.82 -31.43
CA VAL A 311 -2.50 -1.24 -30.05
C VAL A 311 -3.58 -0.62 -29.17
N VAL A 312 -4.33 -1.46 -28.47
CA VAL A 312 -5.38 -1.01 -27.54
C VAL A 312 -4.72 -0.31 -26.36
N ALA A 313 -4.99 0.98 -26.19
CA ALA A 313 -4.49 1.74 -25.05
C ALA A 313 -5.42 1.55 -23.84
N ALA A 314 -4.84 1.14 -22.71
CA ALA A 314 -5.49 1.10 -21.41
C ALA A 314 -4.51 1.57 -20.33
N THR A 315 -5.03 1.99 -19.19
CA THR A 315 -4.24 2.46 -18.05
C THR A 315 -4.81 1.96 -16.75
N ASP A 316 -3.97 1.70 -15.77
CA ASP A 316 -4.37 1.38 -14.42
C ASP A 316 -3.48 2.16 -13.45
N THR A 317 -4.04 2.59 -12.31
CA THR A 317 -3.33 3.42 -11.32
C THR A 317 -2.49 2.61 -10.36
N ASP A 318 -2.81 1.34 -10.20
CA ASP A 318 -2.28 0.42 -9.20
C ASP A 318 -1.33 -0.62 -9.85
N SER A 319 -1.57 -0.98 -11.12
CA SER A 319 -0.77 -1.94 -11.89
C SER A 319 -0.32 -1.41 -13.25
N SER A 320 0.84 -1.87 -13.73
CA SER A 320 1.28 -1.66 -15.12
C SER A 320 1.17 -2.92 -15.98
N ASP A 321 0.90 -4.06 -15.37
CA ASP A 321 0.90 -5.37 -16.03
C ASP A 321 -0.54 -5.73 -16.40
N LEU A 322 -0.95 -5.29 -17.60
CA LEU A 322 -2.31 -5.48 -18.11
C LEU A 322 -2.40 -6.65 -19.08
N ILE A 323 -3.53 -7.38 -19.01
CA ILE A 323 -3.85 -8.55 -19.83
C ILE A 323 -5.02 -8.21 -20.75
N TYR A 324 -4.82 -8.34 -22.07
CA TYR A 324 -5.79 -7.98 -23.09
C TYR A 324 -6.43 -9.23 -23.73
N THR A 325 -7.76 -9.25 -23.86
CA THR A 325 -8.48 -10.36 -24.49
C THR A 325 -9.63 -9.86 -25.36
N ILE A 326 -9.75 -10.37 -26.60
CA ILE A 326 -10.96 -10.18 -27.41
C ILE A 326 -12.03 -11.18 -26.93
N THR A 327 -13.11 -10.68 -26.34
CA THR A 327 -14.16 -11.52 -25.74
C THR A 327 -15.37 -11.70 -26.67
N ALA A 328 -15.61 -10.76 -27.58
CA ALA A 328 -16.68 -10.85 -28.58
C ALA A 328 -16.39 -10.04 -29.85
N GLY A 329 -17.27 -10.14 -30.85
CA GLY A 329 -17.23 -9.32 -32.07
C GLY A 329 -16.28 -9.81 -33.18
N ASN A 330 -15.36 -10.74 -32.86
CA ASN A 330 -14.41 -11.34 -33.79
C ASN A 330 -14.99 -12.56 -34.53
N ILE A 331 -16.14 -12.38 -35.18
CA ILE A 331 -16.88 -13.47 -35.84
C ILE A 331 -16.14 -13.91 -37.10
N GLY A 332 -15.41 -15.03 -37.00
CA GLY A 332 -14.57 -15.56 -38.08
C GLY A 332 -13.09 -15.61 -37.73
N SER A 333 -12.71 -15.06 -36.56
CA SER A 333 -11.34 -15.02 -36.06
C SER A 333 -10.38 -14.30 -37.02
N GLU A 334 -10.85 -13.21 -37.63
CA GLU A 334 -10.09 -12.35 -38.53
C GLU A 334 -8.99 -11.57 -37.82
N PHE A 335 -9.11 -11.37 -36.50
CA PHE A 335 -8.13 -10.66 -35.69
C PHE A 335 -7.60 -11.50 -34.52
N SER A 336 -6.40 -11.19 -34.08
CA SER A 336 -5.80 -11.67 -32.83
C SER A 336 -5.32 -10.48 -32.01
N ILE A 337 -5.30 -10.58 -30.69
CA ILE A 337 -4.70 -9.58 -29.79
C ILE A 337 -3.56 -10.22 -29.00
N ASP A 338 -2.43 -9.54 -28.88
CA ASP A 338 -1.36 -9.93 -27.97
C ASP A 338 -1.76 -9.59 -26.53
N ALA A 339 -1.74 -10.60 -25.66
CA ALA A 339 -2.26 -10.47 -24.31
C ALA A 339 -1.43 -9.53 -23.42
N ALA A 340 -0.16 -9.29 -23.71
CA ALA A 340 0.71 -8.44 -22.89
C ALA A 340 0.84 -7.01 -23.44
N THR A 341 0.77 -6.84 -24.76
CA THR A 341 0.97 -5.53 -25.40
C THR A 341 -0.32 -4.86 -25.83
N GLY A 342 -1.42 -5.61 -25.97
CA GLY A 342 -2.67 -5.11 -26.55
C GLY A 342 -2.63 -4.91 -28.06
N GLU A 343 -1.58 -5.39 -28.75
CA GLU A 343 -1.44 -5.27 -30.20
C GLU A 343 -2.43 -6.19 -30.93
N ILE A 344 -3.30 -5.58 -31.75
CA ILE A 344 -4.21 -6.28 -32.64
C ILE A 344 -3.50 -6.55 -33.97
N THR A 345 -3.55 -7.80 -34.44
CA THR A 345 -3.02 -8.24 -35.73
C THR A 345 -4.08 -8.92 -36.57
N THR A 346 -3.93 -8.88 -37.89
CA THR A 346 -4.78 -9.66 -38.80
C THR A 346 -4.41 -11.14 -38.74
N ASN A 347 -5.40 -12.01 -38.66
CA ASN A 347 -5.26 -13.46 -38.66
C ASN A 347 -5.77 -14.11 -39.96
N LEU A 348 -6.61 -13.38 -40.72
CA LEU A 348 -7.12 -13.77 -42.05
C LEU A 348 -7.08 -12.58 -43.03
N ASN A 349 -7.24 -12.87 -44.32
CA ASN A 349 -7.40 -11.82 -45.32
C ASN A 349 -8.74 -11.10 -45.10
N LEU A 350 -8.73 -9.78 -45.27
CA LEU A 350 -9.92 -8.95 -45.18
C LEU A 350 -10.53 -8.77 -46.58
N ASP A 351 -11.82 -8.47 -46.63
CA ASP A 351 -12.55 -8.16 -47.87
C ASP A 351 -13.60 -7.10 -47.57
N PHE A 352 -13.39 -5.91 -48.11
CA PHE A 352 -14.26 -4.76 -47.88
C PHE A 352 -15.70 -5.03 -48.35
N ASN A 353 -15.87 -5.82 -49.40
CA ASN A 353 -17.20 -6.13 -49.96
C ASN A 353 -17.98 -7.11 -49.08
N SER A 354 -17.28 -7.87 -48.23
CA SER A 354 -17.88 -8.81 -47.28
C SER A 354 -18.18 -8.12 -45.94
N THR A 355 -17.18 -7.48 -45.33
CA THR A 355 -17.31 -6.82 -44.02
C THR A 355 -16.52 -5.52 -44.01
N GLN A 356 -17.24 -4.40 -43.87
CA GLN A 356 -16.65 -3.06 -43.88
C GLN A 356 -16.15 -2.62 -42.50
N GLN A 357 -16.71 -3.19 -41.43
CA GLN A 357 -16.41 -2.79 -40.07
C GLN A 357 -16.53 -3.98 -39.12
N TYR A 358 -15.59 -4.06 -38.19
CA TYR A 358 -15.64 -4.98 -37.06
C TYR A 358 -15.73 -4.17 -35.77
N THR A 359 -16.53 -4.64 -34.81
CA THR A 359 -16.57 -4.08 -33.46
C THR A 359 -16.19 -5.18 -32.50
N LEU A 360 -14.95 -5.15 -32.03
CA LEU A 360 -14.39 -6.13 -31.11
C LEU A 360 -14.65 -5.67 -29.67
N ALA A 361 -15.28 -6.52 -28.85
CA ALA A 361 -15.32 -6.27 -27.41
C ALA A 361 -13.98 -6.75 -26.84
N VAL A 362 -13.19 -5.83 -26.30
CA VAL A 362 -11.89 -6.12 -25.67
C VAL A 362 -12.00 -5.89 -24.18
N GLU A 363 -11.63 -6.92 -23.41
CA GLU A 363 -11.49 -6.87 -21.96
C GLU A 363 -10.02 -6.65 -21.60
N VAL A 364 -9.78 -5.78 -20.62
CA VAL A 364 -8.45 -5.50 -20.06
C VAL A 364 -8.50 -5.83 -18.57
N SER A 365 -7.56 -6.65 -18.10
CA SER A 365 -7.44 -7.08 -16.70
C SER A 365 -6.09 -6.71 -16.11
N ASP A 366 -6.07 -6.36 -14.82
CA ASP A 366 -4.86 -6.23 -13.99
C ASP A 366 -4.54 -7.52 -13.19
N GLY A 367 -5.34 -8.58 -13.35
CA GLY A 367 -5.26 -9.83 -12.59
C GLY A 367 -6.28 -9.99 -11.47
N GLU A 368 -6.95 -8.92 -11.04
CA GLU A 368 -7.99 -8.93 -10.01
C GLU A 368 -9.33 -8.36 -10.51
N LEU A 369 -9.27 -7.23 -11.22
CA LEU A 369 -10.39 -6.50 -11.78
C LEU A 369 -10.27 -6.42 -13.31
N VAL A 370 -11.36 -5.99 -13.94
CA VAL A 370 -11.47 -5.88 -15.40
C VAL A 370 -12.27 -4.66 -15.80
N ASP A 371 -11.96 -4.14 -16.99
CA ASP A 371 -12.79 -3.18 -17.73
C ASP A 371 -12.89 -3.61 -19.21
N SER A 372 -13.87 -3.09 -19.93
CA SER A 372 -14.13 -3.50 -21.31
C SER A 372 -14.50 -2.33 -22.22
N ALA A 373 -13.97 -2.36 -23.44
CA ALA A 373 -14.25 -1.35 -24.47
C ALA A 373 -14.57 -1.99 -25.82
N ASP A 374 -15.34 -1.26 -26.62
CA ASP A 374 -15.56 -1.56 -28.02
C ASP A 374 -14.42 -0.97 -28.87
N ILE A 375 -13.68 -1.85 -29.54
CA ILE A 375 -12.62 -1.52 -30.48
C ILE A 375 -13.15 -1.69 -31.89
N VAL A 376 -13.35 -0.56 -32.58
CA VAL A 376 -13.87 -0.52 -33.94
C VAL A 376 -12.71 -0.61 -34.93
N ILE A 377 -12.80 -1.52 -35.89
CA ILE A 377 -11.84 -1.64 -36.99
C ILE A 377 -12.58 -1.39 -38.29
N ASP A 378 -12.28 -0.26 -38.91
CA ASP A 378 -12.81 0.12 -40.23
C ASP A 378 -11.90 -0.44 -41.33
N VAL A 379 -12.47 -1.26 -42.20
CA VAL A 379 -11.78 -1.78 -43.38
C VAL A 379 -11.88 -0.76 -44.51
N THR A 380 -10.77 -0.44 -45.17
CA THR A 380 -10.75 0.48 -46.31
C THR A 380 -10.61 -0.26 -47.63
N GLU A 381 -11.48 0.08 -48.59
CA GLU A 381 -11.45 -0.44 -49.95
C GLU A 381 -10.20 0.01 -50.72
N ILE A 382 -9.59 -0.91 -51.45
CA ILE A 382 -8.55 -0.63 -52.44
C ILE A 382 -9.15 -0.73 -53.84
N LEU A 383 -9.29 0.44 -54.49
CA LEU A 383 -9.78 0.50 -55.86
C LEU A 383 -8.74 -0.07 -56.83
N GLU A 384 -8.99 -1.30 -57.29
CA GLU A 384 -8.21 -1.97 -58.33
C GLU A 384 -8.34 -1.22 -59.67
N THR A 385 -7.32 -0.46 -60.06
CA THR A 385 -7.25 0.10 -61.41
C THR A 385 -6.71 -0.94 -62.39
N SER A 386 -7.59 -1.66 -63.07
CA SER A 386 -7.17 -2.49 -64.20
C SER A 386 -6.75 -1.61 -65.39
N SER A 387 -5.45 -1.48 -65.64
CA SER A 387 -4.98 -0.91 -66.90
C SER A 387 -5.22 -1.93 -68.01
N PHE A 388 -5.99 -1.58 -69.04
CA PHE A 388 -6.01 -2.35 -70.28
C PHE A 388 -5.14 -1.67 -71.34
N GLU A 389 -4.35 -2.45 -72.07
CA GLU A 389 -3.55 -1.96 -73.19
C GLU A 389 -4.42 -1.91 -74.44
N ALA A 390 -4.62 -0.71 -75.00
CA ALA A 390 -5.20 -0.53 -76.33
C ALA A 390 -4.07 -0.31 -77.33
N HIS A 391 -3.83 -1.27 -78.23
CA HIS A 391 -2.93 -1.07 -79.36
C HIS A 391 -3.61 -0.16 -80.40
N ILE A 392 -3.50 1.16 -80.19
CA ILE A 392 -3.96 2.17 -81.15
C ILE A 392 -2.81 2.50 -82.10
N ASN A 393 -2.99 2.22 -83.38
CA ASN A 393 -2.02 2.55 -84.41
C ASN A 393 -2.20 4.00 -84.87
N PHE A 394 -1.40 4.93 -84.34
CA PHE A 394 -1.32 6.29 -84.86
C PHE A 394 -0.33 6.32 -86.03
N GLN A 395 -0.77 5.93 -87.24
CA GLN A 395 0.00 6.21 -88.44
C GLN A 395 -0.23 7.66 -88.86
N ASP A 396 0.83 8.34 -89.29
CA ASP A 396 0.70 9.60 -90.02
C ASP A 396 -0.14 9.33 -91.27
N ARG A 397 -1.05 10.27 -91.61
CA ARG A 397 -2.05 10.14 -92.68
C ARG A 397 -1.46 9.86 -94.06
N VAL A 398 -0.15 10.08 -94.22
CA VAL A 398 0.63 9.84 -95.43
C VAL A 398 1.26 8.44 -95.51
N THR A 399 1.12 7.61 -94.47
CA THR A 399 1.69 6.27 -94.44
C THR A 399 0.84 5.30 -95.26
N VAL A 400 1.44 4.58 -96.22
CA VAL A 400 0.72 3.60 -97.04
C VAL A 400 0.63 2.27 -96.28
N PRO A 401 -0.58 1.73 -96.02
CA PRO A 401 -0.71 0.47 -95.29
C PRO A 401 -0.18 -0.72 -96.12
N PRO A 402 0.30 -1.80 -95.46
CA PRO A 402 0.74 -3.01 -96.14
C PRO A 402 -0.35 -3.63 -97.01
N SER A 403 0.06 -4.37 -98.06
CA SER A 403 -0.86 -5.08 -98.95
C SER A 403 -1.80 -5.99 -98.15
N GLY A 404 -3.11 -5.76 -98.27
CA GLY A 404 -4.15 -6.50 -97.54
C GLY A 404 -4.78 -5.76 -96.35
N TYR A 405 -4.27 -4.57 -95.98
CA TYR A 405 -4.82 -3.74 -94.89
C TYR A 405 -5.52 -2.48 -95.43
N LEU A 406 -6.62 -2.07 -94.79
CA LEU A 406 -7.33 -0.82 -95.09
C LEU A 406 -6.83 0.30 -94.18
N ALA A 407 -6.66 1.50 -94.74
CA ALA A 407 -6.34 2.68 -93.94
C ALA A 407 -7.55 3.10 -93.09
N ASP A 408 -7.39 3.22 -91.77
CA ASP A 408 -8.37 3.81 -90.87
C ASP A 408 -7.77 5.08 -90.24
N TYR A 409 -8.30 6.24 -90.64
CA TYR A 409 -7.81 7.55 -90.23
C TYR A 409 -8.63 8.17 -89.09
N GLY A 410 -9.33 7.37 -88.28
CA GLY A 410 -10.07 7.84 -87.12
C GLY A 410 -11.21 8.80 -87.52
N LYS A 411 -12.38 8.25 -87.84
CA LYS A 411 -13.57 9.09 -88.06
C LYS A 411 -14.15 9.62 -86.73
N ALA A 412 -14.91 10.72 -86.82
CA ALA A 412 -15.62 11.32 -85.69
C ALA A 412 -16.60 10.34 -85.01
N PHE A 413 -16.82 10.52 -83.70
CA PHE A 413 -17.63 9.66 -82.81
C PHE A 413 -18.99 9.22 -83.40
N GLY A 414 -19.31 7.91 -83.33
CA GLY A 414 -20.61 7.34 -83.70
C GLY A 414 -20.63 5.80 -83.76
N THR A 415 -21.83 5.20 -83.74
CA THR A 415 -22.02 3.75 -83.94
C THR A 415 -21.93 3.43 -85.43
N ASN A 416 -21.04 2.52 -85.82
CA ASN A 416 -20.90 2.08 -87.21
C ASN A 416 -21.28 0.62 -87.37
N SER A 417 -21.58 0.24 -88.61
CA SER A 417 -21.87 -1.13 -88.99
C SER A 417 -21.18 -1.48 -90.30
N LEU A 418 -20.58 -2.66 -90.38
CA LEU A 418 -20.04 -3.24 -91.61
C LEU A 418 -20.72 -4.57 -91.89
N THR A 419 -21.24 -4.73 -93.11
CA THR A 419 -21.81 -5.99 -93.58
C THR A 419 -20.83 -6.71 -94.48
N LEU A 420 -20.52 -7.96 -94.15
CA LEU A 420 -19.69 -8.86 -94.95
C LEU A 420 -20.53 -10.09 -95.31
N GLY A 421 -20.80 -10.27 -96.60
CA GLY A 421 -21.75 -11.27 -97.06
C GLY A 421 -23.18 -10.93 -96.61
N SER A 422 -23.87 -11.87 -95.97
CA SER A 422 -25.21 -11.65 -95.38
C SER A 422 -25.19 -11.22 -93.92
N THR A 423 -24.02 -11.07 -93.30
CA THR A 423 -23.89 -10.79 -91.85
C THR A 423 -23.44 -9.37 -91.61
N THR A 424 -24.17 -8.63 -90.76
CA THR A 424 -23.85 -7.25 -90.37
C THR A 424 -23.26 -7.20 -88.98
N TYR A 425 -22.07 -6.63 -88.87
CA TYR A 425 -21.34 -6.42 -87.62
C TYR A 425 -21.42 -4.94 -87.24
N ASN A 426 -21.89 -4.66 -86.02
CA ASN A 426 -21.90 -3.31 -85.47
C ASN A 426 -20.65 -3.11 -84.61
N TYR A 427 -19.90 -2.04 -84.85
CA TYR A 427 -18.75 -1.66 -84.04
C TYR A 427 -18.64 -0.14 -83.91
N GLY A 428 -18.17 0.28 -82.75
CA GLY A 428 -18.17 1.65 -82.27
C GLY A 428 -18.23 1.62 -80.75
N TRP A 429 -17.66 2.63 -80.10
CA TRP A 429 -17.59 2.68 -78.65
C TRP A 429 -18.95 3.07 -78.05
N LYS A 430 -19.44 2.28 -77.09
CA LYS A 430 -20.64 2.60 -76.29
C LYS A 430 -20.24 3.63 -75.23
N ARG A 431 -20.90 4.79 -75.20
CA ARG A 431 -20.81 5.70 -74.04
C ARG A 431 -21.44 4.99 -72.85
N LEU A 432 -20.66 4.79 -71.78
CA LEU A 432 -21.18 4.35 -70.48
C LEU A 432 -22.28 5.33 -70.05
N SER A 433 -23.48 4.79 -69.83
CA SER A 433 -24.58 5.49 -69.16
C SER A 433 -24.41 5.42 -67.66
#